data_AF-A0A0J6W3S9-F1
#
_entry.id   AF-A0A0J6W3S9-F1
#
_cell.length_a   1.000
_cell.length_b   1.000
_cell.length_c   1.000
_cell.angle_alpha   90.00
_cell.angle_beta   90.00
_cell.angle_gamma   90.00
#
_symmetry.space_group_name_H-M   'P 1'
#
loop_
_entity.id
_entity.type
_entity.pdbx_description
1 polymer ?
#
loop_
_entity_poly.entity_id
_entity_poly.type
_entity_poly.pdbx_seq_one_letter_code
_entity_poly.pdbx_strand_id
1 'polypeptide(L)'
;MSRTHAVLWVVVGLAAAGALCGAVWAWLAPPIHGVVALTRSNERVKAYLGNEADHFFTAAALLVGLLAVLVVVAAVAVWQWRRHRGPVMMAALCLGSVAASAAAVGVGAALVRWRYGHIDVATVPVSEQNRVHYVTEAPAVFFGHTPLQVALTLLFPAAVAAIVYVLAAVSTSRDDLGGWPPVEPAAPVTGRTVTEVDAPPVAPSSPSP
;
A
#
# COMPACT_ATOMS: atom_id res chain seq x y z
N MET A 1 -0.92 1.46 -26.67
CA MET A 1 -1.57 1.96 -25.44
C MET A 1 -0.93 3.27 -25.01
N SER A 2 -1.72 4.33 -24.85
CA SER A 2 -1.22 5.65 -24.42
C SER A 2 -0.78 5.64 -22.95
N ARG A 3 -0.01 6.65 -22.53
CA ARG A 3 0.45 6.80 -21.14
C ARG A 3 -0.73 6.98 -20.17
N THR A 4 -1.70 7.81 -20.55
CA THR A 4 -2.92 8.06 -19.76
C THR A 4 -3.72 6.78 -19.54
N HIS A 5 -3.90 5.96 -20.59
CA HIS A 5 -4.55 4.66 -20.44
C HIS A 5 -3.78 3.75 -19.48
N ALA A 6 -2.45 3.72 -19.52
CA ALA A 6 -1.65 2.89 -18.62
C ALA A 6 -1.78 3.32 -17.16
N VAL A 7 -1.74 4.62 -16.89
CA VAL A 7 -2.00 5.17 -15.55
C VAL A 7 -3.38 4.75 -15.05
N LEU A 8 -4.41 4.94 -15.86
CA LEU A 8 -5.78 4.58 -15.50
C LEU A 8 -5.92 3.08 -15.23
N TRP A 9 -5.33 2.23 -16.09
CA TRP A 9 -5.34 0.79 -15.92
C TRP A 9 -4.68 0.35 -14.61
N VAL A 10 -3.56 0.96 -14.22
CA VAL A 10 -2.89 0.65 -12.95
C VAL A 10 -3.75 1.05 -11.76
N VAL A 11 -4.31 2.26 -11.76
CA VAL A 11 -5.13 2.76 -10.64
C VAL A 11 -6.42 1.93 -10.50
N VAL A 12 -7.14 1.70 -11.60
CA VAL A 12 -8.39 0.92 -11.60
C VAL A 12 -8.13 -0.54 -11.28
N GLY A 13 -7.09 -1.15 -11.86
CA GLY A 13 -6.71 -2.53 -11.60
C GLY A 13 -6.35 -2.76 -10.14
N LEU A 14 -5.59 -1.84 -9.53
CA LEU A 14 -5.26 -1.88 -8.11
C LEU A 14 -6.47 -1.67 -7.21
N ALA A 15 -7.36 -0.71 -7.53
CA ALA A 15 -8.59 -0.51 -6.77
C ALA A 15 -9.48 -1.78 -6.78
N ALA A 16 -9.63 -2.42 -7.94
CA ALA A 16 -10.36 -3.68 -8.07
C ALA A 16 -9.69 -4.83 -7.31
N ALA A 17 -8.37 -4.97 -7.40
CA ALA A 17 -7.63 -5.97 -6.64
C ALA A 17 -7.71 -5.73 -5.12
N GLY A 18 -7.66 -4.47 -4.69
CA GLY A 18 -7.87 -4.07 -3.30
C GLY A 18 -9.26 -4.47 -2.79
N ALA A 19 -10.31 -4.21 -3.57
CA ALA A 19 -11.67 -4.68 -3.24
C ALA A 19 -11.73 -6.20 -3.02
N LEU A 20 -11.07 -6.98 -3.88
CA LEU A 20 -10.96 -8.44 -3.72
C LEU A 20 -10.21 -8.81 -2.44
N CYS A 21 -9.09 -8.14 -2.13
CA CYS A 21 -8.37 -8.33 -0.87
C CYS A 21 -9.27 -8.02 0.34
N GLY A 22 -10.10 -6.99 0.28
CA GLY A 22 -11.09 -6.67 1.32
C GLY A 22 -12.14 -7.76 1.50
N ALA A 23 -12.59 -8.38 0.41
CA ALA A 23 -13.53 -9.51 0.47
C ALA A 23 -12.87 -10.77 1.05
N VAL A 24 -11.66 -11.10 0.63
CA VAL A 24 -10.86 -12.20 1.19
C VAL A 24 -10.61 -11.96 2.68
N TRP A 25 -10.23 -10.74 3.05
CA TRP A 25 -10.05 -10.36 4.44
C TRP A 25 -11.33 -10.54 5.26
N ALA A 26 -12.49 -10.09 4.77
CA ALA A 26 -13.76 -10.24 5.49
C ALA A 26 -14.16 -11.70 5.74
N TRP A 27 -13.66 -12.62 4.93
CA TRP A 27 -13.84 -14.06 5.12
C TRP A 27 -12.86 -14.66 6.13
N LEU A 28 -11.59 -14.22 6.11
CA LEU A 28 -10.51 -14.75 6.95
C LEU A 28 -10.40 -14.10 8.32
N ALA A 29 -10.79 -12.83 8.46
CA ALA A 29 -10.55 -12.04 9.66
C ALA A 29 -11.27 -12.66 10.88
N PRO A 30 -10.55 -12.89 11.98
CA PRO A 30 -11.14 -13.51 13.16
C PRO A 30 -12.17 -12.56 13.79
N PRO A 31 -13.40 -13.03 14.08
CA PRO A 31 -14.34 -12.24 14.85
C PRO A 31 -13.85 -12.07 16.29
N ILE A 32 -14.42 -11.10 17.01
CA ILE A 32 -14.06 -10.81 18.40
C ILE A 32 -15.22 -11.21 19.31
N HIS A 33 -15.00 -12.17 20.20
CA HIS A 33 -15.97 -12.62 21.20
C HIS A 33 -15.90 -11.80 22.50
N GLY A 34 -16.94 -11.00 22.73
CA GLY A 34 -17.10 -10.19 23.91
C GLY A 34 -18.16 -10.76 24.87
N VAL A 35 -18.17 -10.18 26.07
CA VAL A 35 -19.23 -10.38 27.05
C VAL A 35 -19.71 -9.02 27.52
N VAL A 36 -21.03 -8.84 27.49
CA VAL A 36 -21.69 -7.72 28.16
C VAL A 36 -22.26 -8.24 29.47
N ALA A 37 -21.80 -7.67 30.58
CA ALA A 37 -22.21 -8.06 31.92
C ALA A 37 -22.86 -6.90 32.67
N LEU A 38 -23.80 -7.24 33.56
CA LEU A 38 -24.41 -6.33 34.52
C LEU A 38 -23.59 -6.34 35.83
N THR A 39 -23.08 -5.19 36.24
CA THR A 39 -22.34 -5.04 37.51
C THR A 39 -23.27 -5.14 38.71
N ARG A 40 -22.71 -5.17 39.93
CA ARG A 40 -23.51 -5.14 41.17
C ARG A 40 -24.32 -3.85 41.32
N SER A 41 -23.89 -2.76 40.70
CA SER A 41 -24.59 -1.47 40.65
C SER A 41 -25.58 -1.35 39.47
N ASN A 42 -25.88 -2.46 38.78
CA ASN A 42 -26.73 -2.50 37.59
C ASN A 42 -26.20 -1.66 36.40
N GLU A 43 -24.88 -1.47 36.33
CA GLU A 43 -24.21 -0.86 35.19
C GLU A 43 -23.85 -1.93 34.15
N ARG A 44 -23.95 -1.58 32.86
CA ARG A 44 -23.60 -2.49 31.75
C ARG A 44 -22.15 -2.27 31.35
N VAL A 45 -21.33 -3.31 31.50
CA VAL A 45 -19.90 -3.26 31.14
C VAL A 45 -19.61 -4.30 30.08
N LYS A 46 -18.89 -3.90 29.03
CA LYS A 46 -18.39 -4.81 27.99
C LYS A 46 -16.95 -5.20 28.33
N ALA A 47 -16.66 -6.49 28.33
CA ALA A 47 -15.33 -7.04 28.50
C ALA A 47 -15.03 -8.05 27.38
N TYR A 48 -13.75 -8.24 27.08
CA TYR A 48 -13.28 -9.25 26.13
C TYR A 48 -12.77 -10.48 26.89
N LEU A 49 -12.99 -11.67 26.33
CA LEU A 49 -12.60 -12.92 26.98
C LEU A 49 -11.11 -13.21 26.74
N GLY A 50 -10.32 -13.32 27.80
CA GLY A 50 -8.91 -13.67 27.70
C GLY A 50 -8.16 -12.77 26.71
N ASN A 51 -7.63 -13.37 25.63
CA ASN A 51 -6.83 -12.68 24.64
C ASN A 51 -7.61 -12.24 23.39
N GLU A 52 -8.95 -12.28 23.44
CA GLU A 52 -9.80 -11.98 22.28
C GLU A 52 -9.64 -10.53 21.77
N ALA A 53 -9.21 -9.61 22.64
CA ALA A 53 -8.89 -8.25 22.24
C ALA A 53 -7.73 -8.16 21.23
N ASP A 54 -6.85 -9.17 21.17
CA ASP A 54 -5.75 -9.19 20.20
C ASP A 54 -6.27 -9.36 18.76
N HIS A 55 -7.47 -9.90 18.57
CA HIS A 55 -8.09 -10.04 17.25
C HIS A 55 -8.32 -8.68 16.57
N PHE A 56 -8.44 -7.57 17.31
CA PHE A 56 -8.43 -6.22 16.73
C PHE A 56 -7.13 -5.94 15.98
N PHE A 57 -5.99 -6.24 16.60
CA PHE A 57 -4.68 -6.07 15.99
C PHE A 57 -4.46 -7.09 14.86
N THR A 58 -4.75 -8.37 15.11
CA THR A 58 -4.57 -9.44 14.12
C THR A 58 -5.37 -9.18 12.85
N ALA A 59 -6.63 -8.74 12.98
CA ALA A 59 -7.47 -8.42 11.83
C ALA A 59 -6.90 -7.24 11.03
N ALA A 60 -6.51 -6.15 11.68
CA ALA A 60 -5.92 -4.99 11.00
C ALA A 60 -4.58 -5.35 10.34
N ALA A 61 -3.73 -6.13 11.02
CA ALA A 61 -2.46 -6.62 10.50
C ALA A 61 -2.65 -7.55 9.29
N LEU A 62 -3.66 -8.42 9.31
CA LEU A 62 -3.99 -9.28 8.19
C LEU A 62 -4.36 -8.48 6.93
N LEU A 63 -5.18 -7.42 7.08
CA LEU A 63 -5.56 -6.56 5.96
C LEU A 63 -4.33 -5.87 5.36
N VAL A 64 -3.51 -5.25 6.21
CA VAL A 64 -2.28 -4.57 5.79
C VAL A 64 -1.28 -5.53 5.16
N GLY A 65 -1.15 -6.75 5.69
CA GLY A 65 -0.32 -7.80 5.11
C GLY A 65 -0.75 -8.23 3.71
N LEU A 66 -2.07 -8.44 3.50
CA LEU A 66 -2.63 -8.73 2.18
C LEU A 66 -2.35 -7.59 1.18
N LEU A 67 -2.57 -6.34 1.60
CA LEU A 67 -2.29 -5.17 0.77
C LEU A 67 -0.79 -5.01 0.48
N ALA A 68 0.09 -5.28 1.44
CA ALA A 68 1.54 -5.24 1.24
C ALA A 68 1.98 -6.23 0.15
N VAL A 69 1.49 -7.47 0.19
CA VAL A 69 1.76 -8.46 -0.86
C VAL A 69 1.25 -7.97 -2.22
N LEU A 70 0.02 -7.47 -2.27
CA LEU A 70 -0.58 -6.93 -3.51
C LEU A 70 0.28 -5.82 -4.13
N VAL A 71 0.68 -4.81 -3.35
CA VAL A 71 1.41 -3.66 -3.89
C VAL A 71 2.86 -4.00 -4.24
N VAL A 72 3.49 -4.96 -3.55
CA VAL A 72 4.82 -5.48 -3.96
C VAL A 72 4.73 -6.14 -5.33
N VAL A 73 3.76 -7.04 -5.52
CA VAL A 73 3.55 -7.72 -6.81
C VAL A 73 3.21 -6.70 -7.90
N ALA A 74 2.35 -5.74 -7.61
CA ALA A 74 1.98 -4.68 -8.54
C ALA A 74 3.17 -3.79 -8.90
N ALA A 75 4.00 -3.39 -7.93
CA ALA A 75 5.20 -2.60 -8.17
C ALA A 75 6.15 -3.32 -9.12
N VAL A 76 6.37 -4.63 -8.92
CA VAL A 76 7.17 -5.47 -9.81
C VAL A 76 6.53 -5.58 -11.19
N ALA A 77 5.23 -5.84 -11.29
CA ALA A 77 4.53 -5.97 -12.57
C ALA A 77 4.57 -4.66 -13.38
N VAL A 78 4.31 -3.53 -12.72
CA VAL A 78 4.41 -2.19 -13.30
C VAL A 78 5.85 -1.89 -13.73
N TRP A 79 6.84 -2.30 -12.92
CA TRP A 79 8.25 -2.18 -13.27
C TRP A 79 8.63 -3.00 -14.51
N GLN A 80 8.04 -4.17 -14.72
CA GLN A 80 8.27 -4.95 -15.95
C GLN A 80 7.70 -4.28 -17.20
N TRP A 81 6.80 -3.30 -17.05
CA TRP A 81 6.24 -2.55 -18.17
C TRP A 81 7.18 -1.46 -18.68
N ARG A 82 8.30 -1.89 -19.28
CA ARG A 82 9.44 -1.04 -19.69
C ARG A 82 9.01 0.24 -20.42
N ARG A 83 8.10 0.10 -21.38
CA ARG A 83 7.56 1.20 -22.21
C ARG A 83 7.01 2.38 -21.40
N HIS A 84 6.53 2.15 -20.18
CA HIS A 84 5.84 3.16 -19.37
C HIS A 84 6.57 3.52 -18.07
N ARG A 85 7.80 3.02 -17.88
CA ARG A 85 8.61 3.37 -16.70
C ARG A 85 8.81 4.87 -16.57
N GLY A 86 8.91 5.32 -15.34
CA GLY A 86 9.23 6.69 -14.98
C GLY A 86 8.40 7.21 -13.80
N PRO A 87 8.60 8.48 -13.41
CA PRO A 87 7.97 9.07 -12.23
C PRO A 87 6.45 9.10 -12.33
N VAL A 88 5.89 9.25 -13.53
CA VAL A 88 4.43 9.24 -13.74
C VAL A 88 3.82 7.89 -13.36
N MET A 89 4.51 6.79 -13.69
CA MET A 89 4.02 5.45 -13.38
C MET A 89 4.22 5.11 -11.89
N MET A 90 5.29 5.62 -11.27
CA MET A 90 5.44 5.59 -9.82
C MET A 90 4.29 6.32 -9.11
N ALA A 91 3.94 7.53 -9.57
CA ALA A 91 2.82 8.28 -9.01
C ALA A 91 1.48 7.54 -9.19
N ALA A 92 1.26 6.91 -10.36
CA ALA A 92 0.09 6.08 -10.61
C ALA A 92 0.03 4.85 -9.69
N LEU A 93 1.16 4.19 -9.45
CA LEU A 93 1.28 3.07 -8.53
C LEU A 93 0.97 3.50 -7.09
N CYS A 94 1.52 4.63 -6.62
CA CYS A 94 1.22 5.17 -5.29
C CYS A 94 -0.26 5.50 -5.14
N LEU A 95 -0.85 6.23 -6.10
CA LEU A 95 -2.27 6.58 -6.08
C LEU A 95 -3.16 5.33 -6.14
N GLY A 96 -2.83 4.38 -7.01
CA GLY A 96 -3.52 3.10 -7.12
C GLY A 96 -3.42 2.27 -5.85
N SER A 97 -2.29 2.34 -5.13
CA SER A 97 -2.12 1.66 -3.85
C SER A 97 -3.02 2.25 -2.76
N VAL A 98 -3.14 3.58 -2.69
CA VAL A 98 -4.09 4.25 -1.78
C VAL A 98 -5.54 3.88 -2.15
N ALA A 99 -5.86 3.87 -3.45
CA ALA A 99 -7.18 3.45 -3.93
C ALA A 99 -7.49 1.98 -3.59
N ALA A 100 -6.50 1.09 -3.71
CA ALA A 100 -6.60 -0.31 -3.30
C ALA A 100 -6.88 -0.43 -1.80
N SER A 101 -6.15 0.31 -0.96
CA SER A 101 -6.40 0.36 0.50
C SER A 101 -7.82 0.82 0.81
N ALA A 102 -8.27 1.92 0.20
CA ALA A 102 -9.60 2.46 0.42
C ALA A 102 -10.69 1.48 -0.03
N ALA A 103 -10.52 0.84 -1.18
CA ALA A 103 -11.44 -0.18 -1.68
C ALA A 103 -11.48 -1.42 -0.77
N ALA A 104 -10.32 -1.90 -0.32
CA ALA A 104 -10.21 -3.05 0.59
C ALA A 104 -10.91 -2.78 1.93
N VAL A 105 -10.64 -1.61 2.53
CA VAL A 105 -11.30 -1.16 3.77
C VAL A 105 -12.80 -1.03 3.56
N GLY A 106 -13.24 -0.36 2.47
CA GLY A 106 -14.65 -0.13 2.21
C GLY A 106 -15.44 -1.42 2.01
N VAL A 107 -14.92 -2.32 1.18
CA VAL A 107 -15.54 -3.63 0.92
C VAL A 107 -15.48 -4.52 2.15
N GLY A 108 -14.31 -4.61 2.80
CA GLY A 108 -14.12 -5.39 4.01
C GLY A 108 -15.07 -4.97 5.13
N ALA A 109 -15.10 -3.67 5.45
CA ALA A 109 -15.99 -3.10 6.46
C ALA A 109 -17.47 -3.32 6.13
N ALA A 110 -17.86 -3.16 4.86
CA ALA A 110 -19.25 -3.40 4.44
C ALA A 110 -19.66 -4.86 4.62
N LEU A 111 -18.81 -5.81 4.23
CA LEU A 111 -19.08 -7.25 4.33
C LEU A 111 -19.13 -7.73 5.78
N VAL A 112 -18.19 -7.31 6.63
CA VAL A 112 -18.22 -7.71 8.05
C VAL A 112 -19.38 -7.05 8.80
N ARG A 113 -19.74 -5.81 8.45
CA ARG A 113 -20.94 -5.17 9.01
C ARG A 113 -22.21 -5.88 8.58
N TRP A 114 -22.28 -6.38 7.34
CA TRP A 114 -23.41 -7.19 6.89
C TRP A 114 -23.48 -8.54 7.61
N ARG A 115 -22.33 -9.18 7.86
CA ARG A 115 -22.23 -10.50 8.51
C ARG A 115 -22.49 -10.47 10.02
N TYR A 116 -21.93 -9.49 10.73
CA TYR A 116 -21.94 -9.43 12.20
C TYR A 116 -22.88 -8.36 12.77
N GLY A 117 -23.38 -7.44 11.95
CA GLY A 117 -24.23 -6.35 12.40
C GLY A 117 -23.48 -5.28 13.22
N HIS A 118 -24.24 -4.50 13.98
CA HIS A 118 -23.73 -3.51 14.92
C HIS A 118 -24.15 -3.92 16.34
N ILE A 119 -23.21 -3.88 17.29
CA ILE A 119 -23.52 -4.15 18.69
C ILE A 119 -23.91 -2.85 19.39
N ASP A 120 -25.14 -2.78 19.86
CA ASP A 120 -25.59 -1.73 20.77
C ASP A 120 -25.62 -2.26 22.20
N VAL A 121 -24.61 -1.89 22.99
CA VAL A 121 -24.43 -2.33 24.38
C VAL A 121 -25.62 -1.93 25.28
N ALA A 122 -26.32 -0.83 24.95
CA ALA A 122 -27.45 -0.34 25.73
C ALA A 122 -28.67 -1.25 25.61
N THR A 123 -28.84 -1.95 24.47
CA THR A 123 -30.02 -2.76 24.16
C THR A 123 -29.81 -4.27 24.32
N VAL A 124 -28.59 -4.69 24.66
CA VAL A 124 -28.27 -6.12 24.91
C VAL A 124 -29.19 -6.69 26.01
N PRO A 125 -29.78 -7.89 25.84
CA PRO A 125 -30.70 -8.47 26.83
C PRO A 125 -29.93 -9.03 28.03
N VAL A 126 -29.54 -8.15 28.96
CA VAL A 126 -29.05 -8.50 30.30
C VAL A 126 -30.08 -8.11 31.36
N SER A 127 -30.29 -8.99 32.32
CA SER A 127 -31.22 -8.82 33.44
C SER A 127 -30.57 -9.24 34.75
N GLU A 128 -31.20 -8.98 35.90
CA GLU A 128 -30.66 -9.44 37.18
C GLU A 128 -30.61 -10.97 37.30
N GLN A 129 -31.52 -11.67 36.63
CA GLN A 129 -31.54 -13.14 36.53
C GLN A 129 -30.54 -13.67 35.52
N ASN A 130 -30.23 -12.91 34.46
CA ASN A 130 -29.24 -13.26 33.45
C ASN A 130 -28.26 -12.09 33.24
N ARG A 131 -27.29 -11.99 34.14
CA ARG A 131 -26.36 -10.85 34.22
C ARG A 131 -25.27 -10.86 33.16
N VAL A 132 -25.21 -11.88 32.28
CA VAL A 132 -24.12 -12.08 31.32
C VAL A 132 -24.70 -12.42 29.95
N HIS A 133 -24.25 -11.72 28.91
CA HIS A 133 -24.61 -11.99 27.53
C HIS A 133 -23.37 -12.01 26.64
N TYR A 134 -23.19 -13.08 25.86
CA TYR A 134 -22.09 -13.23 24.92
C TYR A 134 -22.43 -12.52 23.61
N VAL A 135 -21.47 -11.76 23.08
CA VAL A 135 -21.63 -11.01 21.83
C VAL A 135 -20.47 -11.30 20.89
N THR A 136 -20.72 -11.21 19.58
CA THR A 136 -19.69 -11.34 18.55
C THR A 136 -19.57 -10.03 17.80
N GLU A 137 -18.39 -9.43 17.84
CA GLU A 137 -18.09 -8.14 17.21
C GLU A 137 -17.34 -8.32 15.90
N ALA A 138 -17.60 -7.38 14.98
CA ALA A 138 -16.92 -7.34 13.69
C ALA A 138 -15.42 -7.06 13.86
N PRO A 139 -14.55 -7.73 13.09
CA PRO A 139 -13.12 -7.45 13.09
C PRO A 139 -12.82 -6.02 12.63
N ALA A 140 -11.72 -5.44 13.13
CA ALA A 140 -11.30 -4.10 12.76
C ALA A 140 -10.45 -4.07 11.49
N VAL A 141 -10.82 -3.18 10.57
CA VAL A 141 -10.06 -2.86 9.35
C VAL A 141 -8.89 -1.90 9.60
N PHE A 142 -8.90 -1.18 10.73
CA PHE A 142 -7.87 -0.22 11.10
C PHE A 142 -7.26 -0.59 12.44
N PHE A 143 -6.00 -0.21 12.66
CA PHE A 143 -5.34 -0.32 13.97
C PHE A 143 -5.94 0.61 15.05
N GLY A 144 -6.80 1.55 14.64
CA GLY A 144 -7.53 2.41 15.55
C GLY A 144 -8.38 3.44 14.81
N HIS A 145 -9.00 4.33 15.57
CA HIS A 145 -10.03 5.25 15.07
C HIS A 145 -9.54 6.67 14.91
N THR A 146 -8.30 6.97 15.31
CA THR A 146 -7.76 8.32 15.16
C THR A 146 -7.54 8.63 13.68
N PRO A 147 -7.77 9.88 13.23
CA PRO A 147 -7.58 10.25 11.83
C PRO A 147 -6.17 9.92 11.32
N LEU A 148 -5.16 10.06 12.17
CA LEU A 148 -3.78 9.74 11.82
C LEU A 148 -3.57 8.23 11.60
N GLN A 149 -4.11 7.37 12.47
CA GLN A 149 -4.01 5.92 12.29
C GLN A 149 -4.72 5.45 11.02
N VAL A 150 -5.89 6.03 10.72
CA VAL A 150 -6.64 5.77 9.49
C VAL A 150 -5.80 6.19 8.27
N ALA A 151 -5.26 7.42 8.27
CA ALA A 151 -4.43 7.92 7.19
C ALA A 151 -3.18 7.05 6.97
N LEU A 152 -2.47 6.69 8.04
CA LEU A 152 -1.28 5.84 7.96
C LEU A 152 -1.61 4.45 7.43
N THR A 153 -2.73 3.85 7.84
CA THR A 153 -3.16 2.54 7.32
C THR A 153 -3.42 2.59 5.82
N LEU A 154 -4.05 3.67 5.32
CA LEU A 154 -4.33 3.83 3.90
C LEU A 154 -3.09 4.14 3.05
N LEU A 155 -2.16 4.92 3.61
CA LEU A 155 -0.93 5.36 2.94
C LEU A 155 0.19 4.32 2.97
N PHE A 156 0.20 3.42 3.96
CA PHE A 156 1.27 2.43 4.13
C PHE A 156 1.52 1.59 2.86
N PRO A 157 0.51 1.04 2.16
CA PRO A 157 0.75 0.30 0.93
C PRO A 157 1.38 1.15 -0.18
N ALA A 158 1.06 2.45 -0.27
CA ALA A 158 1.70 3.35 -1.21
C ALA A 158 3.19 3.57 -0.90
N ALA A 159 3.55 3.67 0.38
CA ALA A 159 4.94 3.75 0.81
C ALA A 159 5.73 2.47 0.46
N VAL A 160 5.14 1.29 0.69
CA VAL A 160 5.74 0.00 0.31
C VAL A 160 5.94 -0.07 -1.20
N ALA A 161 4.92 0.26 -2.00
CA ALA A 161 5.02 0.24 -3.46
C ALA A 161 6.11 1.21 -3.97
N ALA A 162 6.18 2.42 -3.39
CA ALA A 162 7.19 3.41 -3.73
C ALA A 162 8.60 2.90 -3.43
N ILE A 163 8.83 2.29 -2.26
CA ILE A 163 10.12 1.72 -1.88
C ILE A 163 10.55 0.63 -2.87
N VAL A 164 9.66 -0.30 -3.21
CA VAL A 164 9.95 -1.37 -4.19
C VAL A 164 10.27 -0.80 -5.56
N TYR A 165 9.49 0.19 -6.01
CA TYR A 165 9.70 0.83 -7.31
C TYR A 165 11.03 1.60 -7.35
N VAL A 166 11.35 2.36 -6.30
CA VAL A 166 12.62 3.10 -6.20
C VAL A 166 13.80 2.14 -6.13
N LEU A 167 13.70 1.05 -5.36
CA LEU A 167 14.74 0.02 -5.30
C LEU A 167 15.02 -0.56 -6.70
N ALA A 168 13.96 -0.87 -7.46
CA ALA A 168 14.08 -1.33 -8.83
C ALA A 168 14.73 -0.27 -9.74
N ALA A 169 14.38 1.01 -9.57
CA ALA A 169 14.95 2.12 -10.32
C ALA A 169 16.45 2.30 -10.03
N VAL A 170 16.87 2.37 -8.77
CA VAL A 170 18.28 2.57 -8.40
C VAL A 170 19.15 1.35 -8.70
N SER A 171 18.55 0.16 -8.82
CA SER A 171 19.25 -1.06 -9.24
C SER A 171 19.48 -1.17 -10.76
N THR A 172 18.93 -0.24 -11.55
CA THR A 172 19.05 -0.28 -13.01
C THR A 172 20.31 0.43 -13.46
N SER A 173 21.17 -0.28 -14.18
CA SER A 173 22.45 0.25 -14.68
C SER A 173 22.32 1.22 -15.86
N ARG A 174 21.11 1.43 -16.38
CA ARG A 174 20.84 2.32 -17.51
C ARG A 174 20.16 3.59 -17.02
N ASP A 175 20.69 4.73 -17.42
CA ASP A 175 20.14 6.06 -17.09
C ASP A 175 18.77 6.32 -17.73
N ASP A 176 18.45 5.66 -18.85
CA ASP A 176 17.19 5.82 -19.58
C ASP A 176 15.99 5.08 -18.96
N LEU A 177 16.20 4.35 -17.85
CA LEU A 177 15.26 3.43 -17.21
C LEU A 177 14.61 2.41 -18.17
N GLY A 178 15.04 2.31 -19.44
CA GLY A 178 14.39 1.56 -20.52
C GLY A 178 13.04 2.10 -20.97
N GLY A 179 12.75 3.39 -20.76
CA GLY A 179 11.52 4.05 -21.20
C GLY A 179 11.43 4.21 -22.73
N TRP A 180 10.21 4.23 -23.28
CA TRP A 180 9.99 4.47 -24.72
C TRP A 180 9.18 5.75 -24.97
N PRO A 181 9.53 6.58 -25.98
CA PRO A 181 10.68 6.42 -26.89
C PRO A 181 12.01 6.56 -26.13
N PRO A 182 13.09 5.89 -26.60
CA PRO A 182 14.39 5.99 -25.97
C PRO A 182 14.81 7.46 -25.92
N VAL A 183 15.15 7.95 -24.74
CA VAL A 183 15.76 9.27 -24.61
C VAL A 183 17.24 9.06 -24.84
N GLU A 184 17.77 9.60 -25.93
CA GLU A 184 19.21 9.63 -26.12
C GLU A 184 19.85 10.36 -24.94
N PRO A 185 20.85 9.78 -24.27
CA PRO A 185 21.58 10.49 -23.24
C PRO A 185 22.05 11.82 -23.83
N ALA A 186 21.75 12.93 -23.16
CA ALA A 186 22.33 14.21 -23.54
C ALA A 186 23.84 14.00 -23.62
N ALA A 187 24.43 14.29 -24.78
CA ALA A 187 25.86 14.14 -24.99
C ALA A 187 26.58 14.75 -23.79
N PRO A 188 27.58 14.06 -23.19
CA PRO A 188 28.20 14.58 -21.99
C PRO A 188 28.69 16.00 -22.30
N VAL A 189 28.17 16.98 -21.55
CA VAL A 189 28.76 18.33 -21.49
C VAL A 189 30.03 18.20 -20.65
N THR A 190 30.93 17.34 -21.10
CA THR A 190 32.32 17.41 -20.74
C THR A 190 32.94 18.34 -21.75
N GLY A 191 33.07 19.61 -21.36
CA GLY A 191 34.24 20.41 -21.74
C GLY A 191 35.51 19.80 -21.14
N ARG A 192 35.72 18.48 -21.30
CA ARG A 192 37.03 17.88 -21.17
C ARG A 192 37.72 18.25 -22.46
N THR A 193 38.65 19.20 -22.36
CA THR A 193 39.75 19.33 -23.30
C THR A 193 40.19 17.92 -23.66
N VAL A 194 39.97 17.55 -24.92
CA VAL A 194 40.61 16.37 -25.49
C VAL A 194 42.10 16.62 -25.30
N THR A 195 42.75 15.94 -24.35
CA THR A 195 44.19 15.76 -24.47
C THR A 195 44.35 14.89 -25.70
N GLU A 196 44.65 15.57 -26.81
CA GLU A 196 45.01 14.99 -28.08
C GLU A 196 46.25 14.12 -27.83
N VAL A 197 46.03 12.82 -27.61
CA VAL A 197 47.12 11.86 -27.37
C VAL A 197 47.90 11.54 -28.66
N ASP A 198 47.49 12.06 -29.82
CA ASP A 198 48.12 11.77 -31.12
C ASP A 198 48.61 13.01 -31.89
N ALA A 199 48.89 14.14 -31.23
CA ALA A 199 49.67 15.20 -31.88
C ALA A 199 51.18 14.88 -31.75
N PRO A 200 51.90 14.52 -32.83
CA PRO A 200 53.35 14.34 -32.74
C PRO A 200 54.01 15.69 -32.41
N PRO A 201 55.14 15.70 -31.67
CA PRO A 201 55.80 16.94 -31.28
C PRO A 201 56.23 17.71 -32.52
N VAL A 202 55.72 18.94 -32.65
CA VAL A 202 56.18 19.89 -33.68
C VAL A 202 57.64 20.22 -33.40
N ALA A 203 58.54 19.71 -34.25
CA ALA A 203 59.94 20.11 -34.21
C ALA A 203 60.07 21.58 -34.65
N PRO A 204 60.93 22.39 -34.02
CA PRO A 204 61.18 23.75 -34.48
C PRO A 204 61.81 23.73 -35.88
N SER A 205 61.20 24.43 -36.83
CA SER A 205 61.76 24.62 -38.16
C SER A 205 63.05 25.46 -38.07
N SER A 206 64.16 24.95 -38.62
CA SER A 206 65.41 25.71 -38.72
C SER A 206 65.23 26.96 -39.60
N PRO A 207 65.86 28.09 -39.24
CA PRO A 207 65.83 29.27 -40.10
C PRO A 207 66.57 28.97 -41.41
N SER A 208 65.96 29.40 -42.53
CA SER A 208 66.58 29.31 -43.86
C SER A 208 67.74 30.32 -44.00
N PRO A 209 68.76 30.03 -44.84
CA PRO A 209 69.99 30.81 -44.93
C PRO A 209 69.80 32.20 -45.55
#